data_AF-A0A4V1NXM1-F1
#
_entry.id   AF-A0A4V1NXM1-F1
#
_cell.length_a   1.000
_cell.length_b   1.000
_cell.length_c   1.000
_cell.angle_alpha   90.00
_cell.angle_beta   90.00
_cell.angle_gamma   90.00
#
_symmetry.space_group_name_H-M   'P 1'
#
loop_
_entity.id
_entity.type
_entity.pdbx_description
1 polymer ?
#
loop_
_entity_poly.entity_id
_entity_poly.type
_entity_poly.pdbx_seq_one_letter_code
_entity_poly.pdbx_strand_id
1 'polypeptide(L)'
;MSQNKEVIQRQIQIAFSEVQYLIRLLYSTTDYHTKNLILNQLWNKVSLLHFLFTLSDQPTQTLPVTPTLPQPSHQALTAPSTQTQATTQSLPAITRDQLSENNGRNGKPAYVAVNGTVYDVTNNKAWSAASHFGLSAGKDLTAEFASCHAGQQWILNTLKPVGRLA
;
A
#
# COMPACT_ATOMS: atom_id res chain seq x y z
N MET A 1 -17.53 7.85 13.79
CA MET A 1 -16.92 6.55 14.17
C MET A 1 -17.53 5.32 13.45
N SER A 2 -18.67 5.41 12.73
CA SER A 2 -19.33 4.24 12.08
C SER A 2 -18.73 3.78 10.74
N GLN A 3 -18.29 4.73 9.91
CA GLN A 3 -18.03 4.48 8.49
C GLN A 3 -16.86 3.51 8.21
N ASN A 4 -15.75 3.62 8.95
CA ASN A 4 -14.60 2.73 8.74
C ASN A 4 -14.89 1.28 9.14
N LYS A 5 -15.68 1.09 10.20
CA LYS A 5 -16.09 -0.25 10.66
C LYS A 5 -17.04 -0.90 9.65
N GLU A 6 -17.99 -0.14 9.11
CA GLU A 6 -18.90 -0.62 8.05
C GLU A 6 -18.14 -1.00 6.78
N VAL A 7 -17.13 -0.22 6.38
CA VAL A 7 -16.28 -0.53 5.23
C VAL A 7 -15.48 -1.81 5.47
N ILE A 8 -14.86 -1.97 6.64
CA ILE A 8 -14.11 -3.19 7.00
C ILE A 8 -15.02 -4.41 6.98
N GLN A 9 -16.21 -4.31 7.60
CA GLN A 9 -17.19 -5.40 7.60
C GLN A 9 -17.64 -5.77 6.19
N ARG A 10 -17.88 -4.78 5.32
CA ARG A 10 -18.21 -5.04 3.92
C ARG A 10 -17.08 -5.76 3.18
N GLN A 11 -15.82 -5.37 3.41
CA GLN A 11 -14.68 -6.03 2.79
C GLN A 11 -14.51 -7.48 3.28
N ILE A 12 -14.81 -7.77 4.55
CA ILE A 12 -14.80 -9.14 5.09
C ILE A 12 -15.82 -10.02 4.35
N GLN A 13 -17.05 -9.53 4.18
CA GLN A 13 -18.11 -10.29 3.48
C GLN A 13 -17.75 -10.56 2.01
N ILE A 14 -17.15 -9.58 1.33
CA ILE A 14 -16.67 -9.74 -0.05
C ILE A 14 -15.57 -10.80 -0.11
N ALA A 15 -14.54 -10.68 0.74
CA ALA A 15 -13.43 -11.62 0.75
C ALA A 15 -13.89 -13.06 1.05
N PHE A 16 -14.87 -13.24 1.94
CA PHE A 16 -15.45 -14.56 2.22
C PHE A 16 -16.15 -15.16 1.00
N SER A 17 -16.91 -14.34 0.26
CA SER A 17 -17.59 -14.77 -0.96
C SER A 17 -16.59 -15.20 -2.05
N GLU A 18 -15.48 -14.48 -2.18
CA GLU A 18 -14.41 -14.81 -3.12
C GLU A 18 -13.66 -16.09 -2.72
N VAL A 19 -13.38 -16.30 -1.43
CA VAL A 19 -12.82 -17.56 -0.91
C VAL A 19 -13.71 -18.74 -1.30
N GLN A 20 -15.01 -18.64 -1.05
CA GLN A 20 -15.97 -19.70 -1.39
C GLN A 20 -16.02 -19.97 -2.90
N TYR A 21 -15.95 -18.92 -3.72
CA TYR A 21 -15.88 -19.05 -5.18
C TYR A 21 -14.60 -19.78 -5.62
N LEU A 22 -13.44 -19.39 -5.09
CA LEU A 22 -12.15 -20.00 -5.44
C LEU A 22 -12.09 -21.47 -5.03
N ILE A 23 -12.65 -21.82 -3.86
CA ILE A 23 -12.78 -23.24 -3.44
C ILE A 23 -13.60 -24.02 -4.46
N ARG A 24 -14.78 -23.51 -4.88
CA ARG A 24 -15.61 -24.19 -5.89
C ARG A 24 -14.87 -24.38 -7.21
N LEU A 25 -14.14 -23.36 -7.64
CA LEU A 25 -13.36 -23.40 -8.88
C LEU A 25 -12.22 -24.43 -8.80
N LEU A 26 -11.63 -24.62 -7.61
CA LEU A 26 -10.61 -25.63 -7.34
C LEU A 26 -11.12 -27.06 -7.54
N TYR A 27 -12.37 -27.32 -7.15
CA TYR A 27 -13.01 -28.62 -7.32
C TYR A 27 -13.46 -28.89 -8.76
N SER A 28 -13.81 -27.86 -9.53
CA SER A 28 -14.31 -28.03 -10.90
C SER A 28 -13.21 -27.99 -11.97
N THR A 29 -12.07 -27.37 -11.69
CA THR A 29 -10.97 -27.23 -12.65
C THR A 29 -10.15 -28.52 -12.71
N THR A 30 -9.77 -28.96 -13.91
CA THR A 30 -8.91 -30.14 -14.13
C THR A 30 -7.47 -29.79 -14.49
N ASP A 31 -7.22 -28.58 -15.00
CA ASP A 31 -5.89 -28.10 -15.35
C ASP A 31 -5.02 -27.79 -14.12
N TYR A 32 -3.83 -28.39 -14.06
CA TYR A 32 -2.91 -28.27 -12.93
C TYR A 32 -2.35 -26.86 -12.75
N HIS A 33 -2.04 -26.17 -13.85
CA HIS A 33 -1.51 -24.82 -13.78
C HIS A 33 -2.57 -23.86 -13.21
N THR A 34 -3.80 -23.95 -13.73
CA THR A 34 -4.94 -23.16 -13.26
C THR A 34 -5.29 -23.50 -11.81
N LYS A 35 -5.24 -24.78 -11.38
CA LYS A 35 -5.39 -25.15 -9.96
C LYS A 35 -4.38 -24.44 -9.06
N ASN A 36 -3.10 -24.40 -9.44
CA ASN A 36 -2.07 -23.73 -8.66
C ASN A 36 -2.31 -22.21 -8.58
N LEU A 37 -2.77 -21.59 -9.66
CA LEU A 37 -3.15 -20.17 -9.65
C LEU A 37 -4.35 -19.92 -8.71
N ILE A 38 -5.39 -20.76 -8.75
CA ILE A 38 -6.56 -20.63 -7.88
C ILE A 38 -6.16 -20.86 -6.42
N LEU A 39 -5.27 -21.83 -6.13
CA LEU A 39 -4.72 -22.05 -4.78
C LEU A 39 -4.00 -20.82 -4.25
N ASN A 40 -3.19 -20.17 -5.08
CA ASN A 40 -2.51 -18.92 -4.71
C ASN A 40 -3.54 -17.80 -4.43
N GLN A 41 -4.52 -17.62 -5.31
CA GLN A 41 -5.59 -16.65 -5.10
C GLN A 41 -6.39 -16.93 -3.82
N LEU A 42 -6.66 -18.20 -3.52
CA LEU A 42 -7.37 -18.62 -2.31
C LEU A 42 -6.57 -18.22 -1.06
N TRP A 43 -5.27 -18.52 -1.07
CA TRP A 43 -4.36 -18.15 0.00
C TRP A 43 -4.29 -16.62 0.20
N ASN A 44 -4.27 -15.84 -0.87
CA ASN A 44 -4.30 -14.37 -0.81
C ASN A 44 -5.59 -13.84 -0.16
N LYS A 45 -6.75 -14.41 -0.49
CA LYS A 45 -8.03 -14.00 0.11
C LYS A 45 -8.12 -14.38 1.60
N VAL A 46 -7.55 -15.51 1.99
CA VAL A 46 -7.42 -15.88 3.42
C VAL A 46 -6.52 -14.90 4.18
N SER A 47 -5.40 -14.48 3.58
CA SER A 47 -4.51 -13.47 4.17
C SER A 47 -5.19 -12.11 4.32
N LEU A 48 -5.99 -11.70 3.33
CA LEU A 48 -6.80 -10.48 3.42
C LEU A 48 -7.82 -10.56 4.56
N LEU A 49 -8.52 -11.68 4.72
CA LEU A 49 -9.44 -11.87 5.83
C LEU A 49 -8.73 -11.69 7.18
N HIS A 50 -7.57 -12.33 7.37
CA HIS A 50 -6.78 -12.18 8.60
C HIS A 50 -6.41 -10.71 8.89
N PHE A 51 -5.98 -9.97 7.86
CA PHE A 51 -5.70 -8.54 7.99
C PHE A 51 -6.94 -7.74 8.39
N LEU A 52 -8.08 -7.98 7.75
CA LEU A 52 -9.33 -7.28 8.05
C LEU A 52 -9.84 -7.59 9.47
N PHE A 53 -9.68 -8.83 9.95
CA PHE A 53 -9.97 -9.17 11.34
C PHE A 53 -9.05 -8.40 12.31
N THR A 54 -7.75 -8.32 11.99
CA THR A 54 -6.79 -7.56 12.79
C THR A 54 -7.18 -6.07 12.88
N LEU A 55 -7.68 -5.48 11.78
CA LEU A 55 -8.19 -4.10 11.78
C LEU A 55 -9.52 -3.95 12.53
N SER A 56 -10.38 -4.97 12.49
CA SER A 56 -11.65 -4.97 13.21
C SER A 56 -11.46 -5.00 14.74
N ASP A 57 -10.36 -5.59 15.21
CA ASP A 57 -10.04 -5.73 16.64
C ASP A 57 -9.17 -4.57 17.20
N GLN A 58 -8.83 -3.56 16.41
CA GLN A 58 -8.01 -2.45 16.91
C GLN A 58 -8.78 -1.59 17.94
N PRO A 59 -8.23 -1.37 19.15
CA PRO A 59 -8.74 -0.34 20.04
C PRO A 59 -8.55 1.03 19.39
N THR A 60 -9.61 1.83 19.35
CA THR A 60 -9.62 3.19 18.80
C THR A 60 -8.50 4.02 19.46
N GLN A 61 -7.40 4.28 18.75
CA GLN A 61 -6.36 5.17 19.27
C GLN A 61 -6.83 6.62 19.11
N THR A 62 -7.31 7.21 20.21
CA THR A 62 -7.37 8.67 20.37
C THR A 62 -5.95 9.17 20.62
N LEU A 63 -5.40 9.96 19.69
CA LEU A 63 -4.09 10.59 19.84
C LEU A 63 -4.07 11.47 21.10
N PRO A 64 -3.01 11.41 21.95
CA PRO A 64 -2.81 12.35 23.03
C PRO A 64 -2.27 13.69 22.48
N VAL A 65 -3.01 14.77 22.72
CA VAL A 65 -2.51 16.15 22.55
C VAL A 65 -1.42 16.41 23.59
N THR A 66 -0.19 16.68 23.14
CA THR A 66 0.93 17.10 24.00
C THR A 66 1.01 18.63 24.01
N PRO A 67 1.36 19.29 25.14
CA PRO A 67 1.25 20.74 25.30
C PRO A 67 2.40 21.52 24.64
N THR A 68 2.04 22.71 24.16
CA THR A 68 2.89 23.76 23.57
C THR A 68 4.00 24.24 24.53
N LEU A 69 5.26 24.29 24.07
CA LEU A 69 6.33 25.11 24.66
C LEU A 69 6.51 26.42 23.87
N PRO A 70 6.97 27.52 24.50
CA PRO A 70 6.84 28.87 23.99
C PRO A 70 7.87 29.22 22.89
N GLN A 71 7.38 29.91 21.86
CA GLN A 71 8.13 30.38 20.70
C GLN A 71 8.73 31.78 21.00
N PRO A 72 10.00 32.07 20.65
CA PRO A 72 10.58 33.41 20.82
C PRO A 72 10.00 34.38 19.80
N SER A 73 9.65 35.58 20.28
CA SER A 73 9.18 36.73 19.53
C SER A 73 10.25 37.29 18.59
N HIS A 74 9.97 37.33 17.29
CA HIS A 74 10.65 38.21 16.34
C HIS A 74 9.63 39.19 15.75
N GLN A 75 9.96 40.47 15.89
CA GLN A 75 9.15 41.63 15.57
C GLN A 75 8.82 41.74 14.08
N ALA A 76 7.64 42.31 13.81
CA ALA A 76 7.11 42.60 12.50
C ALA A 76 7.92 43.71 11.79
N LEU A 77 8.32 43.43 10.56
CA LEU A 77 8.50 44.43 9.51
C LEU A 77 7.60 44.05 8.33
N THR A 78 6.85 45.05 7.87
CA THR A 78 5.69 45.00 6.99
C THR A 78 5.99 44.54 5.56
N ALA A 79 5.01 43.84 4.97
CA ALA A 79 5.01 43.22 3.65
C ALA A 79 5.14 44.19 2.46
N PRO A 80 5.41 43.65 1.25
CA PRO A 80 4.30 43.49 0.31
C PRO A 80 4.05 42.03 -0.05
N SER A 81 2.77 41.67 0.06
CA SER A 81 2.19 40.42 -0.40
C SER A 81 2.41 40.19 -1.90
N THR A 82 3.01 39.05 -2.27
CA THR A 82 2.71 38.39 -3.55
C THR A 82 2.45 36.92 -3.30
N GLN A 83 1.15 36.59 -3.29
CA GLN A 83 0.52 35.34 -3.72
C GLN A 83 0.94 34.02 -3.07
N THR A 84 0.06 33.57 -2.16
CA THR A 84 -0.52 32.22 -2.11
C THR A 84 -0.38 31.43 -3.41
N GLN A 85 0.43 30.37 -3.39
CA GLN A 85 0.22 29.22 -4.26
C GLN A 85 0.23 27.97 -3.38
N ALA A 86 -0.94 27.34 -3.25
CA ALA A 86 -1.05 25.98 -2.77
C ALA A 86 -0.25 25.09 -3.73
N THR A 87 0.95 24.67 -3.32
CA THR A 87 1.73 23.69 -4.09
C THR A 87 0.99 22.36 -4.06
N THR A 88 0.29 22.05 -5.16
CA THR A 88 0.06 20.67 -5.56
C THR A 88 1.44 20.08 -5.83
N GLN A 89 2.07 19.51 -4.81
CA GLN A 89 3.45 19.04 -4.87
C GLN A 89 3.53 17.86 -5.85
N SER A 90 3.98 18.13 -7.08
CA SER A 90 4.23 17.10 -8.08
C SER A 90 5.31 16.17 -7.54
N LEU A 91 5.00 14.88 -7.40
CA LEU A 91 5.97 13.87 -6.99
C LEU A 91 7.18 13.86 -7.95
N PRO A 92 8.41 13.69 -7.44
CA PRO A 92 9.62 13.73 -8.26
C PRO A 92 9.66 12.58 -9.27
N ALA A 93 10.31 12.80 -10.41
CA ALA A 93 10.56 11.75 -11.39
C ALA A 93 11.66 10.80 -10.89
N ILE A 94 11.44 9.49 -11.04
CA ILE A 94 12.39 8.44 -10.68
C ILE A 94 12.63 7.59 -11.93
N THR A 95 13.89 7.43 -12.33
CA THR A 95 14.24 6.58 -13.47
C THR A 95 14.20 5.10 -13.09
N ARG A 96 14.17 4.20 -14.08
CA ARG A 96 14.28 2.74 -13.85
C ARG A 96 15.57 2.36 -13.12
N ASP A 97 16.69 3.02 -13.42
CA ASP A 97 17.96 2.76 -12.75
C ASP A 97 17.89 3.17 -11.28
N GLN A 98 17.37 4.37 -10.99
CA GLN A 98 17.16 4.84 -9.62
C GLN A 98 16.19 3.92 -8.87
N LEU A 99 15.14 3.44 -9.51
CA LEU A 99 14.24 2.44 -8.93
C LEU A 99 15.01 1.17 -8.58
N SER A 100 15.81 0.63 -9.51
CA SER A 100 16.59 -0.61 -9.31
C SER A 100 17.62 -0.53 -8.18
N GLU A 101 18.19 0.65 -7.94
CA GLU A 101 19.09 0.89 -6.83
C GLU A 101 18.36 0.88 -5.48
N ASN A 102 17.12 1.38 -5.44
CA ASN A 102 16.29 1.40 -4.23
C ASN A 102 15.59 0.04 -4.02
N ASN A 103 16.40 -1.01 -3.87
CA ASN A 103 15.95 -2.40 -3.75
C ASN A 103 15.98 -2.94 -2.31
N GLY A 104 16.19 -2.09 -1.30
CA GLY A 104 16.23 -2.49 0.10
C GLY A 104 17.52 -3.15 0.57
N ARG A 105 18.57 -3.20 -0.27
CA ARG A 105 19.88 -3.79 0.07
C ARG A 105 20.90 -2.70 0.39
N ASN A 106 21.96 -3.08 1.11
CA ASN A 106 23.08 -2.19 1.43
C ASN A 106 22.65 -0.87 2.10
N GLY A 107 21.59 -0.90 2.91
CA GLY A 107 21.04 0.28 3.58
C GLY A 107 20.23 1.22 2.69
N LYS A 108 20.03 0.90 1.40
CA LYS A 108 19.13 1.64 0.51
C LYS A 108 17.66 1.33 0.86
N PRO A 109 16.73 2.27 0.64
CA PRO A 109 15.31 2.01 0.82
C PRO A 109 14.79 0.99 -0.20
N ALA A 110 13.63 0.41 0.07
CA ALA A 110 12.94 -0.54 -0.80
C ALA A 110 11.75 0.16 -1.48
N TYR A 111 11.84 0.35 -2.80
CA TYR A 111 10.80 1.00 -3.61
C TYR A 111 10.18 0.03 -4.62
N VAL A 112 8.93 0.25 -4.96
CA VAL A 112 8.24 -0.48 -6.05
C VAL A 112 7.44 0.50 -6.89
N ALA A 113 7.36 0.27 -8.20
CA ALA A 113 6.48 1.04 -9.07
C ALA A 113 5.22 0.25 -9.42
N VAL A 114 4.07 0.91 -9.40
CA VAL A 114 2.79 0.39 -9.89
C VAL A 114 2.05 1.50 -10.64
N ASN A 115 1.67 1.24 -11.88
CA ASN A 115 0.99 2.20 -12.77
C ASN A 115 1.69 3.56 -12.85
N GLY A 116 3.03 3.54 -12.89
CA GLY A 116 3.87 4.74 -12.99
C GLY A 116 4.00 5.55 -11.70
N THR A 117 3.42 5.13 -10.56
CA THR A 117 3.72 5.71 -9.24
C THR A 117 4.73 4.84 -8.52
N VAL A 118 5.75 5.45 -7.93
CA VAL A 118 6.74 4.77 -7.08
C VAL A 118 6.34 4.91 -5.62
N TYR A 119 6.31 3.80 -4.90
CA TYR A 119 5.91 3.69 -3.50
C TYR A 119 7.07 3.20 -2.65
N ASP A 120 7.18 3.76 -1.44
CA ASP A 120 8.10 3.30 -0.40
C ASP A 120 7.49 2.15 0.40
N VAL A 121 8.15 1.00 0.36
CA VAL A 121 7.76 -0.22 1.07
C VAL A 121 8.79 -0.62 2.15
N THR A 122 9.79 0.23 2.43
CA THR A 122 10.92 -0.08 3.33
C THR A 122 10.49 -0.55 4.71
N ASN A 123 9.47 0.10 5.29
CA ASN A 123 8.96 -0.21 6.63
C ASN A 123 7.62 -0.95 6.59
N ASN A 124 7.24 -1.49 5.43
CA ASN A 124 6.01 -2.25 5.29
C ASN A 124 6.26 -3.71 5.68
N LYS A 125 5.53 -4.22 6.69
CA LYS A 125 5.67 -5.60 7.19
C LYS A 125 5.46 -6.67 6.11
N ALA A 126 4.61 -6.40 5.11
CA ALA A 126 4.38 -7.32 4.01
C ALA A 126 5.59 -7.43 3.05
N TRP A 127 6.52 -6.48 3.13
CA TRP A 127 7.73 -6.37 2.31
C TRP A 127 9.01 -6.71 3.08
N SER A 128 8.91 -7.65 4.03
CA SER A 128 10.07 -8.10 4.81
C SER A 128 11.22 -8.55 3.91
N ALA A 129 12.45 -8.20 4.32
CA ALA A 129 13.66 -8.39 3.52
C ALA A 129 13.58 -7.80 2.10
N ALA A 130 12.83 -6.71 1.93
CA ALA A 130 12.56 -6.03 0.65
C ALA A 130 11.95 -6.96 -0.41
N SER A 131 11.15 -7.93 0.04
CA SER A 131 10.54 -8.95 -0.81
C SER A 131 9.09 -9.20 -0.46
N HIS A 132 8.31 -9.64 -1.44
CA HIS A 132 6.90 -9.98 -1.28
C HIS A 132 6.53 -11.13 -2.22
N PHE A 133 6.30 -12.32 -1.68
CA PHE A 133 5.96 -13.55 -2.43
C PHE A 133 6.88 -13.84 -3.63
N GLY A 134 8.20 -13.77 -3.42
CA GLY A 134 9.20 -14.02 -4.47
C GLY A 134 9.45 -12.81 -5.39
N LEU A 135 8.69 -11.74 -5.26
CA LEU A 135 8.99 -10.45 -5.87
C LEU A 135 10.00 -9.69 -5.00
N SER A 136 10.84 -8.89 -5.64
CA SER A 136 11.84 -8.05 -4.97
C SER A 136 11.58 -6.58 -5.26
N ALA A 137 11.90 -5.73 -4.29
CA ALA A 137 11.90 -4.29 -4.47
C ALA A 137 12.91 -3.85 -5.54
N GLY A 138 12.75 -2.61 -6.00
CA GLY A 138 13.51 -1.98 -7.07
C GLY A 138 12.97 -2.28 -8.47
N LYS A 139 11.68 -2.62 -8.60
CA LYS A 139 11.07 -3.00 -9.87
C LYS A 139 9.71 -2.33 -10.10
N ASP A 140 9.34 -2.22 -11.36
CA ASP A 140 7.96 -1.99 -11.76
C ASP A 140 7.22 -3.33 -11.69
N LEU A 141 6.24 -3.39 -10.80
CA LEU A 141 5.45 -4.58 -10.48
C LEU A 141 3.98 -4.39 -10.88
N THR A 142 3.74 -3.56 -11.89
CA THR A 142 2.38 -3.26 -12.36
C THR A 142 1.64 -4.53 -12.78
N ALA A 143 2.29 -5.43 -13.52
CA ALA A 143 1.66 -6.66 -14.01
C ALA A 143 1.34 -7.63 -12.86
N GLU A 144 2.29 -7.79 -11.94
CA GLU A 144 2.17 -8.66 -10.76
C GLU A 144 1.10 -8.12 -9.81
N PHE A 145 1.06 -6.81 -9.59
CA PHE A 145 0.00 -6.16 -8.82
C PHE A 145 -1.36 -6.37 -9.50
N ALA A 146 -1.47 -6.19 -10.82
CA ALA A 146 -2.72 -6.41 -11.54
C ALA A 146 -3.19 -7.87 -11.46
N SER A 147 -2.26 -8.83 -11.49
CA SER A 147 -2.57 -10.26 -11.42
C SER A 147 -3.00 -10.70 -10.01
N CYS A 148 -2.31 -10.24 -8.96
CA CYS A 148 -2.56 -10.67 -7.58
C CYS A 148 -3.61 -9.81 -6.85
N HIS A 149 -3.77 -8.55 -7.24
CA HIS A 149 -4.57 -7.54 -6.53
C HIS A 149 -5.59 -6.84 -7.45
N ALA A 150 -6.12 -7.55 -8.45
CA ALA A 150 -7.18 -7.04 -9.32
C ALA A 150 -8.34 -6.46 -8.49
N GLY A 151 -8.69 -5.19 -8.73
CA GLY A 151 -9.76 -4.47 -8.02
C GLY A 151 -9.39 -4.01 -6.60
N GLN A 152 -8.16 -4.20 -6.14
CA GLN A 152 -7.70 -3.85 -4.79
C GLN A 152 -6.75 -2.64 -4.77
N GLN A 153 -7.01 -1.63 -5.61
CA GLN A 153 -6.21 -0.40 -5.68
C GLN A 153 -6.04 0.31 -4.33
N TRP A 154 -6.97 0.11 -3.39
CA TRP A 154 -6.88 0.68 -2.04
C TRP A 154 -5.60 0.26 -1.29
N ILE A 155 -4.98 -0.88 -1.65
CA ILE A 155 -3.69 -1.32 -1.08
C ILE A 155 -2.61 -0.26 -1.34
N LEU A 156 -2.58 0.34 -2.53
CA LEU A 156 -1.61 1.38 -2.87
C LEU A 156 -1.80 2.65 -2.05
N ASN A 157 -3.02 2.93 -1.57
CA ASN A 157 -3.30 4.08 -0.71
C ASN A 157 -2.74 3.91 0.71
N THR A 158 -2.38 2.68 1.09
CA THR A 158 -1.71 2.40 2.37
C THR A 158 -0.20 2.60 2.29
N LEU A 159 0.33 2.76 1.07
CA LEU A 159 1.75 2.96 0.83
C LEU A 159 2.06 4.44 0.64
N LYS A 160 3.26 4.85 1.03
CA LYS A 160 3.73 6.22 0.84
C LYS A 160 4.20 6.40 -0.61
N PRO A 161 3.55 7.23 -1.44
CA PRO A 161 4.09 7.57 -2.75
C PRO A 161 5.33 8.46 -2.59
N VAL A 162 6.37 8.18 -3.36
CA VAL A 162 7.66 8.89 -3.31
C VAL A 162 8.09 9.44 -4.66
N GLY A 163 7.45 9.03 -5.76
CA GLY A 163 7.81 9.51 -7.09
C GLY A 163 6.88 9.03 -8.20
N ARG A 164 7.20 9.45 -9.42
CA ARG A 164 6.61 8.94 -10.66
C ARG A 164 7.70 8.29 -11.50
N LEU A 165 7.44 7.11 -12.02
CA LEU A 165 8.39 6.39 -12.88
C LEU A 165 8.50 7.12 -14.23
N ALA A 166 9.73 7.43 -14.63
CA ALA A 166 10.09 8.07 -15.90
C ALA A 166 10.87 7.11 -16.81
#